data_AF-A0A2V7QDC2-F1
#
_entry.id   AF-A0A2V7QDC2-F1
#
_cell.length_a   1.000
_cell.length_b   1.000
_cell.length_c   1.000
_cell.angle_alpha   90.00
_cell.angle_beta   90.00
_cell.angle_gamma   90.00
#
_symmetry.space_group_name_H-M   'P 1'
#
loop_
_entity.id
_entity.type
_entity.pdbx_description
1 polymer ?
#
loop_
_entity_poly.entity_id
_entity_poly.type
_entity_poly.pdbx_seq_one_letter_code
_entity_poly.pdbx_strand_id
1 'polypeptide(L)' 'KLGAPSGFTLQVRDILPAAGAGFVVALAGDIMTMPGLSKAPAAERIRVHPDGTIEGLF' A
#
# COMPACT_ATOMS: atom_id res chain seq x y z
N LYS A 1 11.53 -6.95 14.39
CA LYS A 1 12.77 -6.51 15.08
C LYS A 1 12.75 -4.99 15.11
N LEU A 2 12.47 -4.38 16.26
CA LEU A 2 12.44 -2.92 16.39
C LEU A 2 13.84 -2.43 16.81
N GLY A 3 14.27 -1.26 16.34
CA GLY A 3 15.61 -0.71 16.57
C GLY A 3 16.58 -0.95 15.42
N ALA A 4 17.85 -1.22 15.72
CA ALA A 4 18.92 -1.42 14.75
C ALA A 4 19.41 -2.89 14.74
N PRO A 5 18.68 -3.83 14.12
CA PRO A 5 19.08 -5.23 14.06
C PRO A 5 20.28 -5.41 13.11
N SER A 6 21.29 -6.17 13.55
CA SER A 6 22.45 -6.59 12.76
C SER A 6 22.47 -8.12 12.59
N GLY A 7 23.28 -8.61 11.64
CA GLY A 7 23.54 -10.05 11.46
C GLY A 7 22.35 -10.88 10.97
N PHE A 8 21.37 -10.29 10.29
CA PHE A 8 20.25 -11.03 9.70
C PHE A 8 20.47 -11.27 8.21
N THR A 9 19.98 -12.40 7.71
CA THR A 9 19.95 -12.71 6.28
C THR A 9 18.68 -12.12 5.67
N LEU A 10 18.83 -11.26 4.66
CA LEU A 10 17.72 -10.76 3.85
C LEU A 10 17.41 -11.79 2.76
N GLN A 11 16.18 -12.30 2.74
CA GLN A 11 15.74 -13.23 1.70
C GLN A 11 15.08 -12.44 0.58
N VAL A 12 15.60 -12.58 -0.64
CA VAL A 12 14.99 -12.02 -1.85
C VAL A 12 14.24 -13.14 -2.54
N ARG A 13 12.93 -12.96 -2.72
CA ARG A 13 12.06 -13.96 -3.35
C ARG A 13 12.04 -13.83 -4.87
N ASP A 14 12.02 -12.59 -5.38
CA ASP A 14 11.82 -12.33 -6.80
C ASP A 14 12.41 -10.98 -7.21
N ILE A 15 12.62 -10.81 -8.52
CA ILE A 15 13.27 -9.67 -9.14
C ILE A 15 12.42 -9.16 -10.32
N LEU A 16 11.96 -7.91 -10.24
CA LEU A 16 11.17 -7.27 -11.30
C LEU A 16 11.99 -6.17 -11.98
N PRO A 17 12.34 -6.31 -13.28
CA PRO A 17 13.03 -5.27 -14.02
C PRO A 17 12.06 -4.13 -14.41
N ALA A 18 12.29 -2.93 -13.86
CA ALA A 18 11.57 -1.72 -14.24
C ALA A 18 12.35 -0.98 -15.34
N ALA A 19 12.46 -1.58 -16.53
CA ALA A 19 13.31 -1.10 -17.62
C ALA A 19 13.02 0.35 -18.05
N GLY A 20 11.76 0.79 -18.00
CA GLY A 20 11.40 2.18 -18.29
C GLY A 20 11.83 3.18 -17.22
N ALA A 21 11.95 2.75 -15.96
CA ALA A 21 12.37 3.60 -14.85
C ALA A 21 13.88 3.52 -14.55
N GLY A 22 14.59 2.56 -15.15
CA GLY A 22 16.04 2.42 -15.04
C GLY A 22 16.52 1.70 -13.78
N PHE A 23 15.67 0.93 -13.11
CA PHE A 23 16.05 0.16 -11.92
C PHE A 23 15.43 -1.23 -11.88
N VAL A 24 15.90 -2.04 -10.92
CA VAL A 24 15.42 -3.40 -10.64
C VAL A 24 14.82 -3.42 -9.24
N VAL A 25 13.61 -3.99 -9.10
CA VAL A 25 12.94 -4.13 -7.81
C VAL A 25 13.22 -5.52 -7.24
N ALA A 26 13.85 -5.58 -6.07
CA ALA A 26 14.07 -6.82 -5.34
C ALA A 26 12.99 -7.02 -4.27
N LEU A 27 12.15 -8.04 -4.44
CA LEU A 27 11.06 -8.35 -3.52
C LEU A 27 11.57 -9.19 -2.35
N ALA A 28 11.65 -8.60 -1.16
CA ALA A 28 12.08 -9.28 0.07
C ALA A 28 10.92 -9.92 0.87
N GLY A 29 9.72 -9.96 0.28
CA GLY A 29 8.49 -10.45 0.91
C GLY A 29 7.28 -10.13 0.04
N ASP A 30 6.09 -10.30 0.62
CA ASP A 30 4.84 -9.91 -0.03
C ASP A 30 4.62 -8.40 0.05
N ILE A 31 4.54 -7.77 -1.12
CA ILE A 31 4.23 -6.34 -1.26
C ILE A 31 2.81 -6.23 -1.80
N MET A 32 1.92 -5.60 -1.03
CA MET A 32 0.57 -5.29 -1.50
C MET A 32 0.61 -4.09 -2.45
N THR A 33 0.38 -4.33 -3.74
CA THR A 33 0.26 -3.28 -4.77
C THR A 33 -1.17 -2.80 -4.96
N MET A 34 -2.15 -3.59 -4.54
CA MET A 34 -3.57 -3.29 -4.63
C MET A 34 -4.22 -3.45 -3.25
N PRO A 35 -4.43 -2.36 -2.50
CA PRO A 35 -5.08 -2.44 -1.20
C PRO A 35 -6.56 -2.80 -1.36
N GLY A 36 -7.04 -3.71 -0.51
CA GLY A 36 -8.47 -4.01 -0.41
C GLY A 36 -9.23 -2.98 0.43
N LEU A 37 -10.56 -3.02 0.33
CA LEU A 37 -11.44 -2.25 1.22
C LEU A 37 -11.49 -2.90 2.62
N SER A 38 -11.67 -2.07 3.64
CA SER A 38 -11.92 -2.54 5.01
C SER A 38 -13.32 -3.17 5.13
N LYS A 39 -13.55 -3.89 6.24
CA LYS A 39 -14.85 -4.53 6.54
C LYS A 39 -16.04 -3.55 6.51
N ALA A 40 -15.82 -2.31 6.94
CA ALA A 40 -16.77 -1.21 6.85
C ALA A 40 -16.11 -0.09 6.05
N PRO A 41 -16.29 -0.04 4.72
CA PRO A 41 -15.62 0.93 3.87
C PRO A 41 -16.17 2.34 4.12
N ALA A 42 -15.29 3.35 4.04
CA ALA A 42 -15.69 4.75 4.19
C ALA A 42 -16.77 5.18 3.19
N ALA A 43 -16.83 4.51 2.04
CA ALA A 43 -17.85 4.69 1.01
C ALA A 43 -19.30 4.60 1.52
N GLU A 44 -19.58 3.80 2.56
CA GLU A 44 -20.92 3.71 3.17
C GLU A 44 -21.35 5.00 3.86
N ARG A 45 -20.40 5.87 4.22
CA ARG A 45 -20.63 7.12 4.96
C ARG A 45 -20.44 8.36 4.09
N ILE A 46 -19.98 8.20 2.84
CA ILE A 46 -19.83 9.30 1.90
C ILE A 46 -21.21 9.72 1.39
N ARG A 47 -21.54 10.99 1.55
CA ARG A 47 -22.83 11.55 1.11
C ARG A 47 -22.72 13.01 0.69
N VAL A 48 -23.64 13.41 -0.20
CA VAL A 48 -23.80 14.80 -0.65
C VAL A 48 -25.08 15.36 -0.04
N HIS A 49 -24.98 16.52 0.60
CA HIS A 49 -26.11 17.25 1.15
C HIS A 49 -26.79 18.13 0.08
N PRO A 50 -28.03 18.60 0.30
CA PRO A 50 -28.75 19.43 -0.67
C PRO A 50 -28.07 20.76 -1.03
N ASP A 51 -27.20 21.26 -0.16
CA ASP A 51 -26.39 22.46 -0.37
C ASP A 51 -25.09 22.17 -1.16
N GLY A 52 -24.87 20.91 -1.57
CA GLY A 52 -23.71 20.45 -2.31
C GLY A 52 -22.50 20.10 -1.42
N THR A 53 -22.62 20.15 -0.09
CA THR A 53 -21.51 19.77 0.80
C THR A 53 -21.33 18.24 0.88
N ILE A 54 -20.08 17.78 0.98
CA ILE A 54 -19.73 16.36 1.06
C ILE A 54 -19.34 16.01 2.50
N GLU A 55 -19.99 15.00 3.08
CA GLU A 55 -19.67 14.43 4.39
C GLU A 55 -19.05 13.05 4.22
N GLY A 56 -18.08 12.69 5.08
CA GLY A 56 -17.49 11.34 5.13
C GLY A 56 -16.33 11.08 4.16
N LEU A 57 -15.86 12.09 3.43
CA LEU A 57 -14.72 12.00 2.49
C LEU A 57 -13.35 12.24 3.16
N PHE A 58 -13.35 12.98 4.28
CA PHE A 58 -12.17 13.34 5.08
C PHE A 58 -12.48 13.18 6.57
#